data_AF-A0A498D6L7-F1
#
_entry.id   AF-A0A498D6L7-F1
#
_cell.length_a   1.000
_cell.length_b   1.000
_cell.length_c   1.000
_cell.angle_alpha   90.00
_cell.angle_beta   90.00
_cell.angle_gamma   90.00
#
_symmetry.space_group_name_H-M   'P 1'
#
loop_
_entity.id
_entity.type
_entity.pdbx_description
1 polymer ?
#
loop_
_entity_poly.entity_id
_entity_poly.type
_entity_poly.pdbx_seq_one_letter_code
_entity_poly.pdbx_strand_id
1 'polypeptide(L)' 'MMKMKASEEESKRFDKALDEFIDLFNNLESDVPVVQFTEEVLEKIEKAMEQYGVEVIEERINKVVEELLSWLELNEEK' A
#
# COMPACT_ATOMS: atom_id res chain seq x y z
N MET A 1 20.44 -6.83 -43.36
CA MET A 1 19.08 -7.26 -42.94
C MET A 1 18.25 -6.03 -42.67
N MET A 2 17.18 -5.82 -43.43
CA MET A 2 16.24 -4.73 -43.21
C MET A 2 15.47 -5.05 -41.93
N LYS A 3 15.60 -4.23 -40.87
CA LYS A 3 14.80 -4.39 -39.66
C LYS A 3 13.34 -4.10 -40.04
N MET A 4 12.55 -5.14 -40.25
CA MET A 4 11.10 -5.00 -40.36
C MET A 4 10.60 -4.43 -39.04
N LYS A 5 9.98 -3.25 -39.11
CA LYS A 5 9.20 -2.72 -37.99
C LYS A 5 7.99 -3.63 -37.81
N ALA A 6 7.61 -3.89 -36.57
CA ALA A 6 6.40 -4.66 -36.27
C ALA A 6 5.20 -4.06 -37.03
N SER A 7 4.31 -4.91 -37.52
CA SER A 7 3.03 -4.45 -38.08
C SER A 7 2.22 -3.74 -36.99
N GLU A 8 1.28 -2.88 -37.38
CA GLU A 8 0.43 -2.17 -36.42
C GLU A 8 -0.32 -3.13 -35.48
N GLU A 9 -0.68 -4.33 -35.96
CA GLU A 9 -1.31 -5.35 -35.12
C GLU A 9 -0.34 -5.95 -34.10
N GLU A 10 0.91 -6.19 -34.48
CA GLU A 10 1.94 -6.68 -33.56
C GLU A 10 2.33 -5.62 -32.52
N SER A 11 2.41 -4.34 -32.91
CA SER A 11 2.62 -3.23 -31.98
C SER A 11 1.48 -3.14 -30.96
N LYS A 12 0.21 -3.17 -31.40
CA LYS A 12 -0.93 -3.14 -30.48
C LYS A 12 -0.97 -4.33 -29.52
N ARG A 13 -0.61 -5.53 -30.00
CA ARG A 13 -0.53 -6.73 -29.14
C ARG A 13 0.61 -6.62 -28.12
N PHE A 14 1.72 -6.01 -28.50
CA PHE A 14 2.83 -5.76 -27.59
C PHE A 14 2.50 -4.70 -26.55
N ASP A 15 1.86 -3.60 -26.95
CA ASP A 15 1.42 -2.54 -26.03
C ASP A 15 0.47 -3.09 -24.97
N LYS A 16 -0.52 -3.90 -25.38
CA LYS A 16 -1.44 -4.55 -24.43
C LYS A 16 -0.72 -5.51 -23.47
N ALA A 17 0.25 -6.28 -23.97
CA ALA A 17 1.02 -7.19 -23.12
C ALA A 17 1.92 -6.43 -22.13
N LEU A 18 2.38 -5.23 -22.51
CA LEU A 18 3.14 -4.35 -21.62
C LEU A 18 2.25 -3.78 -20.52
N ASP A 19 1.03 -3.37 -20.84
CA ASP A 19 0.06 -2.91 -19.84
C ASP A 19 -0.25 -4.00 -18.80
N GLU A 20 -0.51 -5.23 -19.26
CA GLU A 20 -0.71 -6.39 -18.36
C GLU A 20 0.53 -6.68 -17.49
N PHE A 21 1.73 -6.49 -18.04
CA PHE A 21 2.97 -6.65 -17.29
C PHE A 21 3.16 -5.56 -16.23
N ILE A 22 2.79 -4.31 -16.53
CA ILE A 22 2.83 -3.19 -15.58
C ILE A 22 1.82 -3.43 -14.45
N ASP A 23 0.61 -3.87 -14.78
CA ASP A 23 -0.41 -4.21 -13.78
C ASP A 23 0.06 -5.35 -12.88
N LEU A 24 0.65 -6.41 -13.45
CA LEU A 24 1.25 -7.49 -12.65
C LEU A 24 2.40 -6.99 -11.78
N PHE A 25 3.24 -6.09 -12.28
CA PHE A 25 4.33 -5.49 -11.51
C PHE A 25 3.82 -4.63 -10.35
N ASN A 26 2.82 -3.78 -10.58
CA ASN A 26 2.18 -3.00 -9.53
C ASN A 26 1.51 -3.90 -8.48
N ASN A 27 0.92 -5.02 -8.88
CA ASN A 27 0.38 -6.02 -7.96
C ASN A 27 1.46 -6.84 -7.21
N LEU A 28 2.70 -6.87 -7.72
CA LEU A 28 3.85 -7.49 -7.05
C LEU A 28 4.42 -6.56 -5.96
N GLU A 29 4.30 -5.25 -6.13
CA GLU A 29 4.58 -4.27 -5.09
C GLU A 29 3.42 -4.31 -4.09
N SER A 30 3.50 -5.22 -3.13
CA SER A 30 2.51 -5.32 -2.06
C SER A 30 2.48 -3.99 -1.31
N ASP A 31 1.31 -3.35 -1.25
CA ASP A 31 1.04 -2.27 -0.28
C ASP A 31 1.14 -2.87 1.12
N VAL A 32 2.37 -3.06 1.60
CA VAL A 32 2.62 -3.54 2.96
C VAL A 32 2.32 -2.36 3.88
N PRO A 33 1.30 -2.46 4.73
CA PRO A 33 1.00 -1.39 5.67
C PRO A 33 2.23 -1.12 6.53
N VAL A 34 2.53 0.15 6.81
CA VAL A 34 3.64 0.54 7.71
C VAL A 34 3.52 -0.18 9.06
N VAL A 35 2.30 -0.49 9.48
CA VAL A 35 1.98 -1.32 10.65
C VAL A 35 0.95 -2.39 10.26
N GLN A 36 1.31 -3.66 10.40
CA GLN A 36 0.37 -4.78 10.27
C GLN A 36 -0.33 -5.05 11.61
N PHE A 37 -1.61 -4.72 11.68
CA PHE A 37 -2.47 -5.13 12.79
C PHE A 37 -3.00 -6.55 12.56
N THR A 38 -3.19 -7.32 13.62
CA THR A 38 -3.91 -8.60 13.56
C THR A 38 -5.37 -8.38 13.15
N GLU A 39 -5.99 -9.35 12.48
CA GLU A 39 -7.41 -9.29 12.07
C GLU A 39 -8.36 -8.91 13.22
N GLU A 40 -8.14 -9.46 14.43
CA GLU A 40 -8.96 -9.13 15.61
C GLU A 40 -8.89 -7.64 15.99
N VAL A 41 -7.73 -7.01 15.81
CA VAL A 41 -7.52 -5.59 16.11
C VAL A 41 -8.17 -4.73 15.01
N LEU A 42 -8.04 -5.13 13.75
CA LEU A 42 -8.71 -4.46 12.63
C LEU A 42 -10.23 -4.45 12.82
N GLU A 43 -10.85 -5.59 13.13
CA GLU A 43 -12.30 -5.64 13.37
C GLU A 43 -12.75 -4.71 14.51
N LYS A 44 -11.94 -4.58 15.56
CA LYS A 44 -12.24 -3.70 16.69
C LYS A 44 -12.09 -2.23 16.30
N ILE A 45 -11.09 -1.90 15.47
CA ILE A 45 -10.89 -0.56 14.94
C ILE A 45 -12.08 -0.18 14.06
N GLU A 46 -12.50 -1.05 13.14
CA GLU A 46 -13.66 -0.81 12.26
C GLU A 46 -14.94 -0.56 13.07
N LYS A 47 -15.25 -1.44 14.04
CA LYS A 47 -16.40 -1.27 14.93
C LYS A 47 -16.33 0.04 15.72
N ALA A 48 -15.14 0.43 16.17
CA ALA A 48 -14.96 1.68 16.90
C ALA A 48 -15.15 2.90 15.97
N MET A 49 -14.67 2.84 14.73
CA MET A 49 -14.85 3.90 13.74
C MET A 49 -16.32 4.09 13.39
N GLU A 50 -17.09 3.00 13.24
CA GLU A 50 -18.54 3.06 13.02
C GLU A 50 -19.29 3.69 14.21
N GLN A 51 -18.84 3.44 15.44
CA GLN A 51 -19.52 3.91 16.64
C GLN A 51 -19.15 5.33 17.06
N TYR A 52 -17.89 5.71 16.90
CA TYR A 52 -17.32 6.95 17.45
C TYR A 52 -16.84 7.95 16.40
N GLY A 53 -16.84 7.54 15.12
CA GLY A 53 -16.36 8.33 14.01
C GLY A 53 -14.89 8.03 13.68
N VAL A 54 -14.61 7.99 12.37
CA VAL A 54 -13.28 7.67 11.82
C VAL A 54 -12.20 8.58 12.40
N GLU A 55 -12.38 9.90 12.29
CA GLU A 55 -11.41 10.91 12.74
C GLU A 55 -11.04 10.77 14.21
N VAL A 56 -12.02 10.47 15.08
CA VAL A 56 -11.82 10.34 16.52
C VAL A 56 -10.97 9.11 16.85
N ILE A 57 -11.20 7.99 16.15
CA ILE A 57 -10.45 6.75 16.37
C ILE A 57 -9.04 6.87 15.79
N GLU A 58 -8.88 7.46 14.62
CA GLU A 58 -7.57 7.71 14.02
C GLU A 58 -6.71 8.61 14.90
N GLU A 59 -7.24 9.73 15.41
CA GLU A 59 -6.52 10.63 16.32
C GLU A 59 -6.04 9.89 17.58
N ARG A 60 -6.92 9.05 18.16
CA ARG A 60 -6.59 8.28 19.37
C ARG A 60 -5.51 7.23 19.10
N ILE A 61 -5.61 6.49 18.00
CA ILE A 61 -4.61 5.48 17.63
C ILE A 61 -3.26 6.16 17.43
N ASN A 62 -3.22 7.26 16.67
CA ASN A 62 -1.98 8.02 16.44
C ASN A 62 -1.36 8.51 17.74
N LYS A 63 -2.16 9.06 18.66
CA LYS A 63 -1.65 9.51 19.95
C LYS A 63 -1.08 8.37 20.80
N VAL A 64 -1.74 7.22 20.85
CA VAL A 64 -1.23 6.05 21.58
C VAL A 64 0.05 5.53 20.94
N VAL A 65 0.10 5.48 19.60
CA VAL A 65 1.32 5.07 18.87
C VAL A 65 2.45 6.06 19.14
N GLU A 66 2.21 7.36 19.12
CA GLU A 66 3.19 8.40 19.45
C GLU A 66 3.70 8.25 20.89
N GLU A 67 2.81 8.03 21.86
CA GLU A 67 3.18 7.78 23.25
C GLU A 67 4.06 6.53 23.37
N LEU A 68 3.71 5.44 22.68
CA LEU A 68 4.52 4.21 22.65
C LEU A 68 5.90 4.44 22.01
N LEU A 69 5.97 5.17 20.89
CA LEU A 69 7.20 5.49 20.20
C LEU A 69 8.09 6.44 21.02
N SER A 70 7.50 7.33 21.84
CA SER A 70 8.25 8.25 22.70
C SER A 70 9.09 7.54 23.77
N TRP A 71 8.75 6.29 24.09
CA TRP A 71 9.50 5.47 25.06
C TRP A 71 10.64 4.69 24.42
N LEU A 72 10.65 4.62 23.08
CA LEU A 72 11.75 4.02 22.36
C LEU A 72 12.83 5.09 22.18
N GLU A 73 14.06 4.75 22.50
CA GLU A 73 15.22 5.51 22.05
C GLU A 73 15.36 5.29 20.54
N LEU A 74 14.53 5.99 19.77
CA LEU A 74 14.64 6.10 18.33
C LEU A 74 15.87 6.97 18.09
N ASN A 75 17.05 6.35 18.13
CA ASN A 75 18.28 7.01 17.73
C ASN A 75 18.05 7.57 16.32
N GLU A 76 18.08 8.89 16.19
CA GLU A 76 18.35 9.53 14.91
C GLU A 76 19.79 9.13 14.54
N GLU A 77 19.95 7.98 13.89
CA GLU A 77 21.20 7.68 13.21
C GLU A 77 21.36 8.67 12.04
N LYS A 78 22.13 9.72 12.31
CA LYS A 78 23.02 10.52 11.45
C LYS A 78 22.70 10.68 9.96
#